data_AF-A0A4R5NQB2-F1
#
_entry.id   AF-A0A4R5NQB2-F1
#
_cell.length_a   1.000
_cell.length_b   1.000
_cell.length_c   1.000
_cell.angle_alpha   90.00
_cell.angle_beta   90.00
_cell.angle_gamma   90.00
#
_symmetry.space_group_name_H-M   'P 1'
#
loop_
_entity.id
_entity.type
_entity.pdbx_description
1 polymer ?
#
loop_
_entity_poly.entity_id
_entity_poly.type
_entity_poly.pdbx_seq_one_letter_code
_entity_poly.pdbx_strand_id
1 'polypeptide(L)' 'MRKAHPNGVQGRRPISAKNADKRQKEISDLQRWLKNQK' A
#
# COMPACT_ATOMS: atom_id res chain seq x y z
N MET A 1 -27.35 3.33 -10.01
CA MET A 1 -26.01 3.36 -9.39
C MET A 1 -25.92 2.26 -8.34
N ARG A 2 -24.99 1.29 -8.46
CA ARG A 2 -24.71 0.37 -7.35
C ARG A 2 -24.01 1.18 -6.25
N LYS A 3 -24.64 1.32 -5.09
CA LYS A 3 -24.00 1.96 -3.94
C LYS A 3 -22.71 1.18 -3.65
N ALA A 4 -21.55 1.84 -3.66
CA ALA A 4 -20.30 1.22 -3.25
C ALA A 4 -20.47 0.71 -1.81
N HIS A 5 -20.09 -0.55 -1.54
CA HIS A 5 -20.15 -1.11 -0.19
C HIS A 5 -19.29 -0.25 0.74
N PRO A 6 -19.71 0.04 2.00
CA PRO A 6 -19.00 0.93 2.92
C PRO A 6 -17.55 0.49 3.21
N ASN A 7 -17.22 -0.79 2.96
CA ASN A 7 -15.89 -1.37 3.18
C ASN A 7 -15.13 -1.65 1.87
N GLY A 8 -15.51 -1.00 0.75
CA GLY A 8 -14.91 -1.20 -0.56
C GLY A 8 -15.54 -2.35 -1.36
N VAL A 9 -14.86 -2.74 -2.46
CA VAL A 9 -15.30 -3.82 -3.36
C VAL A 9 -15.51 -5.11 -2.57
N GLN A 10 -16.71 -5.68 -2.66
CA GLN A 10 -17.06 -6.97 -2.08
C GLN A 10 -16.01 -8.01 -2.48
N GLY A 11 -15.25 -8.52 -1.50
CA GLY A 11 -14.17 -9.50 -1.72
C GLY A 11 -12.74 -8.98 -1.55
N ARG A 12 -12.51 -7.67 -1.38
CA ARG A 12 -11.18 -7.20 -0.95
C ARG A 12 -10.97 -7.49 0.54
N ARG A 13 -9.97 -8.32 0.85
CA ARG A 13 -9.47 -8.46 2.22
C ARG A 13 -8.79 -7.15 2.66
N PRO A 14 -9.03 -6.68 3.89
CA PRO A 14 -8.27 -5.54 4.42
C PRO A 14 -6.79 -5.89 4.41
N ILE A 15 -5.96 -4.99 3.90
CA ILE A 15 -4.51 -5.13 4.01
C ILE A 15 -4.18 -4.94 5.49
N SER A 16 -3.45 -5.89 6.09
CA SER A 16 -2.92 -5.73 7.45
C SER A 16 -2.08 -4.46 7.51
N ALA A 17 -2.40 -3.55 8.43
CA ALA A 17 -1.71 -2.27 8.60
C ALA A 17 -0.19 -2.47 8.73
N LYS A 18 0.24 -3.46 9.53
CA LYS A 18 1.65 -3.84 9.68
C LYS A 18 2.35 -4.19 8.36
N ASN A 19 1.64 -4.89 7.47
CA ASN A 19 2.17 -5.27 6.16
C ASN A 19 2.12 -4.13 5.14
N ALA A 20 1.26 -3.12 5.34
CA ALA A 20 1.25 -1.90 4.55
C ALA A 20 2.43 -1.00 4.94
N ASP A 21 2.64 -0.79 6.23
CA ASP A 21 3.75 0.02 6.76
C ASP A 21 5.11 -0.55 6.35
N LYS A 22 5.27 -1.87 6.43
CA LYS A 22 6.50 -2.55 5.97
C LYS A 22 6.77 -2.29 4.49
N ARG A 23 5.75 -2.44 3.64
CA ARG A 23 5.86 -2.16 2.20
C ARG A 23 6.18 -0.70 1.92
N GLN A 24 5.58 0.23 2.65
CA GLN A 24 5.85 1.66 2.51
C GLN A 24 7.32 2.00 2.83
N LYS A 25 7.87 1.40 3.89
CA LYS A 25 9.29 1.55 4.26
C LYS A 25 10.22 0.99 3.18
N GLU A 26 9.96 -0.23 2.71
CA GLU A 26 10.74 -0.86 1.63
C GLU A 26 10.75 0.01 0.36
N ILE A 27 9.61 0.58 -0.03
CA ILE A 27 9.51 1.50 -1.17
C ILE A 27 10.34 2.77 -0.93
N SER A 28 10.25 3.35 0.27
CA SER A 28 11.02 4.54 0.64
C SER A 28 12.53 4.29 0.57
N ASP A 29 12.99 3.14 1.07
CA ASP A 29 14.40 2.77 1.07
C ASP A 29 14.93 2.56 -0.35
N LEU A 30 14.15 1.89 -1.21
CA LEU A 30 14.48 1.73 -2.63
C LEU A 30 14.57 3.08 -3.35
N GLN A 31 13.63 4.00 -3.09
CA GLN A 31 13.66 5.34 -3.67
C GLN A 31 14.89 6.14 -3.22
N ARG A 32 15.28 6.01 -1.94
CA ARG A 32 16.50 6.64 -1.42
C ARG A 32 17.75 6.07 -2.08
N TRP A 33 17.83 4.74 -2.22
CA TRP A 33 18.94 4.09 -2.90
C TRP A 33 19.06 4.56 -4.35
N LEU A 34 17.96 4.55 -5.11
CA LEU A 34 17.94 5.02 -6.50
C LEU A 34 18.40 6.49 -6.66
N LYS A 35 18.04 7.37 -5.71
CA LYS A 35 18.48 8.77 -5.72
C LYS A 35 19.98 8.91 -5.47
N ASN A 36 20.56 8.04 -4.65
CA ASN A 36 21.99 8.06 -4.32
C ASN A 36 22.86 7.37 -5.38
N GLN A 37 22.27 6.67 -6.35
CA GLN A 37 22.97 6.07 -7.50
C GLN A 37 23.05 7.00 -8.72
N LYS A 38 22.50 8.21 -8.63
CA LYS A 38 22.64 9.29 -9.62
C LYS A 38 23.66 10.30 -9.14
#